data_AF-A0A8M9P9C6-F1
#
_entry.id   AF-A0A8M9P9C6-F1
#
_cell.length_a   1.000
_cell.length_b   1.000
_cell.length_c   1.000
_cell.angle_alpha   90.00
_cell.angle_beta   90.00
_cell.angle_gamma   90.00
#
_symmetry.space_group_name_H-M   'P 1'
#
loop_
_entity.id
_entity.type
_entity.pdbx_description
1 polymer ?
#
loop_
_entity_poly.entity_id
_entity_poly.type
_entity_poly.pdbx_seq_one_letter_code
_entity_poly.pdbx_strand_id
1 'polypeptide(L)'
;MVLVLLVTIPLLVHSTKLGGSGGGGTHYEMLGSCKMVCDSLTPTNELTPVSPPPRDIPGRKGGAKSGFRGNQGLPGPPGPRGPPGEPGKPGPPGPPGPGPGGYIPSFYSPKIAFYAGLRKQHEGTEVLKFDDVVTNVGNYYEPTTGKFTCPLPGIYFFTYHVLMRGGDGTSMWADLKKNGQVGDLCV
;
A
#
# COMPACT_ATOMS: atom_id res chain seq x y z
N MET A 1 56.78 37.95 -25.37
CA MET A 1 56.25 36.60 -25.05
C MET A 1 55.01 36.64 -24.16
N VAL A 2 54.98 37.45 -23.08
CA VAL A 2 53.82 37.54 -22.17
C VAL A 2 52.54 38.07 -22.86
N LEU A 3 52.66 39.09 -23.72
CA LEU A 3 51.51 39.66 -24.43
C LEU A 3 50.88 38.70 -25.46
N VAL A 4 51.69 37.82 -26.04
CA VAL A 4 51.23 36.79 -26.98
C VAL A 4 50.38 35.77 -26.22
N LEU A 5 50.83 35.32 -25.05
CA LEU A 5 50.09 34.38 -24.20
C LEU A 5 48.74 34.95 -23.74
N LEU A 6 48.68 36.24 -23.39
CA LEU A 6 47.42 36.90 -22.97
C LEU A 6 46.37 36.99 -24.08
N VAL A 7 46.75 36.92 -25.35
CA VAL A 7 45.82 36.98 -26.49
C VAL A 7 45.54 35.58 -27.04
N THR A 8 46.54 34.70 -27.07
CA THR A 8 46.37 33.33 -27.58
C THR A 8 45.56 32.45 -26.63
N ILE A 9 45.69 32.60 -25.31
CA ILE A 9 44.95 31.76 -24.35
C ILE A 9 43.44 32.04 -24.42
N PRO A 10 42.95 33.30 -24.39
CA PRO A 10 41.52 33.56 -24.57
C PRO A 10 41.02 33.12 -25.95
N LEU A 11 41.79 33.33 -27.03
CA LEU A 11 41.38 32.86 -28.36
C LEU A 11 41.28 31.34 -28.41
N LEU A 12 42.21 30.60 -27.83
CA LEU A 12 42.17 29.14 -27.78
C LEU A 12 40.96 28.63 -26.98
N VAL A 13 40.65 29.28 -25.85
CA VAL A 13 39.47 28.97 -25.02
C VAL A 13 38.16 29.28 -25.77
N HIS A 14 38.09 30.38 -26.53
CA HIS A 14 36.91 30.69 -27.35
C HIS A 14 36.80 29.78 -28.59
N SER A 15 37.92 29.38 -29.20
CA SER A 15 37.94 28.43 -30.33
C SER A 15 37.50 27.03 -29.92
N THR A 16 37.76 26.59 -28.68
CA THR A 16 37.23 25.32 -28.18
C THR A 16 35.69 25.30 -28.03
N LYS A 17 35.02 26.46 -28.07
CA LYS A 17 33.55 26.53 -28.00
C LYS A 17 32.84 26.44 -29.36
N LEU A 18 33.56 26.47 -30.49
CA LEU A 18 32.98 26.30 -31.83
C LEU A 18 33.36 24.98 -32.53
N GLY A 19 34.09 24.08 -31.86
CA GLY A 19 34.63 22.86 -32.48
C GLY A 19 34.11 21.54 -31.91
N GLY A 20 32.96 21.53 -31.24
CA GLY A 20 32.41 20.34 -30.56
C GLY A 20 31.17 19.74 -31.22
N SER A 21 31.13 19.59 -32.54
CA SER A 21 30.11 18.74 -33.19
C SER A 21 30.61 17.29 -33.18
N GLY A 22 30.61 16.70 -31.99
CA GLY A 22 30.91 15.29 -31.77
C GLY A 22 29.76 14.66 -30.99
N GLY A 23 28.80 14.07 -31.70
CA GLY A 23 27.94 12.96 -31.24
C GLY A 23 27.41 12.98 -29.79
N GLY A 24 27.07 14.14 -29.24
CA GLY A 24 26.52 14.25 -27.89
C GLY A 24 25.04 13.87 -27.89
N GLY A 25 24.73 12.59 -27.75
CA GLY A 25 23.37 12.17 -27.40
C GLY A 25 22.96 12.90 -26.12
N THR A 26 21.79 13.54 -26.12
CA THR A 26 21.25 14.16 -24.92
C THR A 26 20.83 13.04 -23.98
N HIS A 27 21.43 12.93 -22.80
CA HIS A 27 21.06 11.90 -21.82
C HIS A 27 19.98 12.47 -20.90
N TYR A 28 18.86 11.76 -20.77
CA TYR A 28 17.75 12.12 -19.89
C TYR A 28 17.64 11.07 -18.78
N GLU A 29 17.41 11.51 -17.54
CA GLU A 29 17.17 10.60 -16.42
C GLU A 29 15.69 10.66 -16.03
N MET A 30 15.05 9.50 -15.93
CA MET A 30 13.67 9.38 -15.45
C MET A 30 13.63 8.60 -14.17
N LEU A 31 12.98 9.21 -13.18
CA LEU A 31 12.77 8.67 -11.86
C LEU A 31 11.27 8.53 -11.65
N GLY A 32 10.83 7.37 -11.18
CA GLY A 32 9.45 7.19 -10.77
C GLY A 32 9.38 6.30 -9.55
N SER A 33 8.46 6.64 -8.65
CA SER A 33 8.20 5.84 -7.45
C SER A 33 6.71 5.58 -7.32
N CYS A 34 6.36 4.31 -7.14
CA CYS A 34 4.98 3.85 -7.17
C CYS A 34 4.67 2.97 -5.97
N LYS A 35 3.51 3.20 -5.37
CA LYS A 35 2.92 2.30 -4.38
C LYS A 35 1.80 1.52 -5.06
N MET A 36 1.99 0.22 -5.25
CA MET A 36 1.02 -0.63 -5.93
C MET A 36 0.31 -1.57 -4.96
N VAL A 37 -1.01 -1.60 -5.04
CA VAL A 37 -1.84 -2.59 -4.35
C VAL A 37 -1.92 -3.84 -5.22
N CYS A 38 -1.60 -4.99 -4.67
CA CYS A 38 -1.85 -6.28 -5.29
C CYS A 38 -3.01 -6.95 -4.57
N ASP A 39 -4.11 -7.12 -5.30
CA ASP A 39 -5.29 -7.83 -4.82
C ASP A 39 -5.08 -9.32 -5.06
N SER A 40 -5.53 -10.17 -4.13
CA SER A 40 -5.66 -11.60 -4.44
C SER A 40 -6.64 -11.71 -5.59
N LEU A 41 -6.31 -12.47 -6.64
CA LEU A 41 -7.29 -12.93 -7.62
C LEU A 41 -8.32 -13.78 -6.87
N THR A 42 -9.33 -13.15 -6.28
CA THR A 42 -10.55 -13.84 -5.89
C THR A 42 -11.29 -14.13 -7.20
N PRO A 43 -11.55 -15.40 -7.57
CA PRO A 43 -12.64 -15.65 -8.49
C PRO A 43 -13.88 -15.02 -7.86
N THR A 44 -14.49 -14.08 -8.59
CA THR A 44 -15.68 -13.33 -8.20
C THR A 44 -16.79 -14.29 -7.76
N ASN A 45 -16.96 -14.45 -6.45
CA ASN A 45 -18.26 -14.70 -5.85
C ASN A 45 -18.64 -13.43 -5.11
N GLU A 46 -19.32 -12.53 -5.83
CA GLU A 46 -20.07 -11.44 -5.23
C GLU A 46 -21.06 -12.02 -4.21
N LEU A 47 -20.82 -11.75 -2.94
CA LEU A 47 -21.86 -11.77 -1.92
C LEU A 47 -21.80 -10.43 -1.21
N THR A 48 -22.52 -9.47 -1.79
CA THR A 48 -22.89 -8.23 -1.12
C THR A 48 -23.87 -8.56 0.01
N PRO A 49 -23.61 -8.16 1.28
CA PRO A 49 -24.64 -8.10 2.29
C PRO A 49 -25.32 -6.73 2.17
N VAL A 50 -26.36 -6.64 1.34
CA VAL A 50 -27.28 -5.50 1.38
C VAL A 50 -28.25 -5.76 2.54
N SER A 51 -28.05 -5.05 3.65
CA SER A 51 -28.98 -5.02 4.77
C SER A 51 -30.35 -4.45 4.33
N PRO A 52 -31.48 -5.12 4.61
CA PRO A 52 -32.81 -4.53 4.44
C PRO A 52 -33.27 -3.72 5.67
N PRO A 53 -34.10 -2.67 5.50
CA PRO A 53 -34.56 -1.80 6.60
C PRO A 53 -35.71 -2.42 7.44
N PRO A 54 -35.97 -1.90 8.67
CA PRO A 54 -36.95 -2.47 9.60
C PRO A 54 -38.41 -2.19 9.21
N ARG A 55 -39.31 -3.11 9.60
CA ARG A 55 -40.77 -3.00 9.42
C ARG A 55 -41.46 -2.41 10.66
N ASP A 56 -42.40 -1.49 10.46
CA ASP A 56 -43.34 -0.97 11.45
C ASP A 56 -44.39 -2.01 11.89
N ILE A 57 -44.77 -1.98 13.17
CA ILE A 57 -45.85 -2.80 13.76
C ILE A 57 -46.98 -1.87 14.23
N PRO A 58 -48.24 -2.02 13.75
CA PRO A 58 -49.39 -1.35 14.34
C PRO A 58 -50.16 -2.24 15.33
N GLY A 59 -50.39 -1.70 16.53
CA GLY A 59 -51.65 -1.68 17.30
C GLY A 59 -52.40 -2.98 17.65
N ARG A 60 -52.72 -3.15 18.95
CA ARG A 60 -53.85 -4.00 19.39
C ARG A 60 -54.64 -3.34 20.52
N LYS A 61 -55.94 -3.13 20.26
CA LYS A 61 -57.00 -2.67 21.20
C LYS A 61 -57.59 -3.84 22.01
N GLY A 62 -58.17 -3.50 23.16
CA GLY A 62 -59.17 -4.27 23.92
C GLY A 62 -58.81 -4.24 25.42
N GLY A 63 -59.61 -3.77 26.38
CA GLY A 63 -61.06 -3.54 26.43
C GLY A 63 -61.70 -4.58 27.35
N ALA A 64 -61.81 -4.32 28.66
CA ALA A 64 -62.76 -5.01 29.55
C ALA A 64 -62.95 -4.27 30.90
N LYS A 65 -64.22 -4.17 31.31
CA LYS A 65 -64.75 -3.57 32.54
C LYS A 65 -64.56 -4.53 33.74
N SER A 66 -64.32 -4.01 34.94
CA SER A 66 -64.47 -4.77 36.19
C SER A 66 -65.23 -3.97 37.24
N GLY A 67 -66.24 -4.60 37.86
CA GLY A 67 -67.13 -4.02 38.85
C GLY A 67 -66.53 -3.84 40.24
N PHE A 68 -67.28 -3.11 41.07
CA PHE A 68 -66.97 -2.70 42.44
C PHE A 68 -66.65 -3.88 43.36
N ARG A 69 -65.41 -3.92 43.87
CA ARG A 69 -64.98 -4.77 44.99
C ARG A 69 -64.74 -3.85 46.19
N GLY A 70 -65.32 -4.18 47.34
CA GLY A 70 -65.34 -3.34 48.54
C GLY A 70 -63.95 -2.93 49.05
N ASN A 71 -63.92 -1.85 49.84
CA ASN A 71 -62.71 -1.19 50.33
C ASN A 71 -61.72 -2.19 50.92
N GLN A 72 -60.62 -2.41 50.21
CA GLN A 72 -59.49 -3.21 50.69
C GLN A 72 -58.88 -2.46 51.89
N GLY A 73 -58.70 -3.17 53.01
CA GLY A 73 -58.12 -2.58 54.22
C GLY A 73 -56.79 -1.89 53.91
N LEU A 74 -56.47 -0.84 54.68
CA LEU A 74 -55.24 -0.06 54.50
C LEU A 74 -54.04 -1.01 54.33
N PRO A 75 -53.28 -0.89 53.23
CA PRO A 75 -52.06 -1.66 53.05
C PRO A 75 -51.19 -1.52 54.30
N GLY A 76 -50.69 -2.65 54.81
CA GLY A 76 -49.77 -2.64 55.94
C GLY A 76 -48.57 -1.72 55.65
N PRO A 77 -47.94 -1.15 56.69
CA PRO A 77 -46.76 -0.32 56.49
C PRO A 77 -45.70 -1.08 55.68
N PRO A 78 -44.95 -0.40 54.78
CA PRO A 78 -43.86 -1.02 54.05
C PRO A 78 -42.93 -1.74 55.01
N GLY A 79 -42.58 -2.98 54.67
CA GLY A 79 -41.63 -3.76 55.47
C GLY A 79 -40.29 -3.03 55.59
N PRO A 80 -39.51 -3.30 56.65
CA PRO A 80 -38.19 -2.73 56.79
C PRO A 80 -37.32 -3.05 55.57
N ARG A 81 -36.45 -2.11 55.19
CA ARG A 81 -35.48 -2.32 54.11
C ARG A 81 -34.63 -3.55 54.46
N GLY A 82 -34.51 -4.48 53.53
CA GLY A 82 -33.66 -5.66 53.70
C GLY A 82 -32.19 -5.27 53.93
N PRO A 83 -31.38 -6.17 54.54
CA PRO A 83 -29.97 -5.90 54.77
C PRO A 83 -29.23 -5.64 53.44
N PRO A 84 -28.14 -4.86 53.44
CA PRO A 84 -27.28 -4.71 52.28
C PRO A 84 -26.84 -6.08 51.75
N GLY A 85 -26.82 -6.23 50.41
CA GLY A 85 -26.36 -7.47 49.79
C GLY A 85 -24.89 -7.75 50.09
N GLU A 86 -24.51 -9.03 50.11
CA GLU A 86 -23.12 -9.42 50.33
C GLU A 86 -22.21 -8.86 49.22
N PRO A 87 -20.95 -8.50 49.55
CA PRO A 87 -19.97 -8.11 48.56
C PRO A 87 -19.85 -9.15 47.44
N GLY A 88 -19.72 -8.69 46.19
CA GLY A 88 -19.50 -9.57 45.05
C GLY A 88 -18.22 -10.39 45.21
N LYS A 89 -18.21 -11.61 44.68
CA LYS A 89 -17.01 -12.45 44.68
C LYS A 89 -15.87 -11.75 43.91
N PRO A 90 -14.60 -11.94 44.32
CA PRO A 90 -13.45 -11.47 43.55
C PRO A 90 -13.54 -11.91 42.09
N GLY A 91 -13.10 -11.04 41.18
CA GLY A 91 -13.02 -11.38 39.75
C GLY A 91 -12.06 -12.54 39.50
N PRO A 92 -12.20 -13.26 38.37
CA PRO A 92 -11.26 -14.32 38.01
C PRO A 92 -9.84 -13.75 37.85
N PRO A 93 -8.80 -14.56 38.12
CA PRO A 93 -7.42 -14.17 37.84
C PRO A 93 -7.25 -13.73 36.39
N GLY A 94 -6.44 -12.70 36.15
CA GLY A 94 -6.08 -12.28 34.80
C GLY A 94 -5.35 -13.39 34.03
N PRO A 95 -5.34 -13.33 32.69
CA PRO A 95 -4.61 -14.30 31.89
C PRO A 95 -3.12 -14.31 32.27
N PRO A 96 -2.45 -15.47 32.18
CA PRO A 96 -1.01 -15.55 32.40
C PRO A 96 -0.26 -14.54 31.53
N GLY A 97 0.64 -13.76 32.14
CA GLY A 97 1.53 -12.89 31.39
C GLY A 97 2.44 -13.71 30.46
N PRO A 98 2.97 -13.12 29.37
CA PRO A 98 3.93 -13.80 28.51
C PRO A 98 5.11 -14.29 29.36
N GLY A 99 5.30 -15.61 29.44
CA GLY A 99 6.37 -16.20 30.23
C GLY A 99 7.77 -15.83 29.70
N PRO A 100 8.84 -16.11 30.48
CA PRO A 100 10.24 -15.92 30.09
C PRO A 100 10.66 -16.97 29.06
N GLY A 101 10.07 -16.86 27.88
CA GLY A 101 10.08 -17.84 26.80
C GLY A 101 9.00 -17.59 25.75
N GLY A 102 8.33 -16.42 25.78
CA GLY A 102 7.38 -15.96 24.77
C GLY A 102 8.02 -15.70 23.42
N TYR A 103 8.65 -16.71 22.81
CA TYR A 103 8.74 -16.81 21.37
C TYR A 103 7.35 -17.23 20.88
N ILE A 104 6.46 -16.26 20.73
CA ILE A 104 5.47 -16.37 19.66
C ILE A 104 6.33 -16.63 18.43
N PRO A 105 6.16 -17.72 17.65
CA PRO A 105 6.75 -17.74 16.32
C PRO A 105 6.12 -16.55 15.63
N SER A 106 6.89 -15.46 15.54
CA SER A 106 6.55 -14.30 14.73
C SER A 106 6.13 -14.92 13.41
N PHE A 107 4.83 -14.84 13.11
CA PHE A 107 4.25 -15.34 11.87
C PHE A 107 5.26 -15.03 10.78
N TYR A 108 5.81 -16.06 10.12
CA TYR A 108 6.84 -15.89 9.09
C TYR A 108 6.31 -14.87 8.09
N SER A 109 6.73 -13.62 8.22
CA SER A 109 6.41 -12.58 7.26
C SER A 109 7.36 -12.82 6.10
N PRO A 110 6.85 -13.24 4.94
CA PRO A 110 7.74 -13.52 3.83
C PRO A 110 8.43 -12.21 3.45
N LYS A 111 9.75 -12.22 3.51
CA LYS A 111 10.58 -11.12 3.05
C LYS A 111 10.55 -11.16 1.53
N ILE A 112 10.12 -10.08 0.91
CA ILE A 112 10.00 -9.96 -0.55
C ILE A 112 10.67 -8.64 -0.95
N ALA A 113 11.70 -8.73 -1.80
CA ALA A 113 12.42 -7.58 -2.29
C ALA A 113 13.24 -7.96 -3.53
N PHE A 114 13.35 -7.05 -4.48
CA PHE A 114 14.28 -7.22 -5.60
C PHE A 114 14.96 -5.89 -5.96
N TYR A 115 16.13 -6.00 -6.56
CA TYR A 115 16.87 -4.89 -7.16
C TYR A 115 17.63 -5.43 -8.37
N ALA A 116 17.43 -4.79 -9.53
CA ALA A 116 18.03 -5.22 -10.78
C ALA A 116 18.41 -4.01 -11.65
N GLY A 117 19.53 -4.12 -12.35
CA GLY A 117 20.00 -3.17 -13.36
C GLY A 117 19.76 -3.68 -14.78
N LEU A 118 19.99 -2.80 -15.76
CA LEU A 118 19.91 -3.14 -17.17
C LEU A 118 21.32 -3.19 -17.77
N ARG A 119 21.75 -4.35 -18.29
CA ARG A 119 23.11 -4.50 -18.87
C ARG A 119 23.22 -3.99 -20.30
N LYS A 120 22.14 -4.14 -21.07
CA LYS A 120 22.11 -3.84 -22.50
C LYS A 120 21.17 -2.68 -22.76
N GLN A 121 21.55 -1.80 -23.69
CA GLN A 121 20.65 -0.78 -24.20
C GLN A 121 19.39 -1.45 -24.77
N HIS A 122 18.22 -0.95 -24.38
CA HIS A 122 16.92 -1.40 -24.84
C HIS A 122 16.29 -0.32 -25.71
N GLU A 123 15.61 -0.73 -26.77
CA GLU A 123 14.98 0.17 -27.75
C GLU A 123 13.54 -0.25 -28.00
N GLY A 124 12.69 0.72 -28.35
CA GLY A 124 11.28 0.51 -28.64
C GLY A 124 10.37 0.62 -27.41
N THR A 125 9.15 0.08 -27.54
CA THR A 125 8.06 0.24 -26.56
C THR A 125 7.82 -1.01 -25.72
N GLU A 126 8.70 -2.00 -25.83
CA GLU A 126 8.61 -3.26 -25.08
C GLU A 126 8.99 -3.09 -23.60
N VAL A 127 8.64 -4.09 -22.78
CA VAL A 127 9.00 -4.12 -21.37
C VAL A 127 10.52 -4.13 -21.20
N LEU A 128 11.03 -3.22 -20.36
CA LEU A 128 12.44 -3.20 -19.95
C LEU A 128 12.76 -4.43 -19.09
N LYS A 129 13.65 -5.28 -19.60
CA LYS A 129 14.09 -6.52 -18.95
C LYS A 129 15.39 -6.28 -18.19
N PHE A 130 15.28 -5.84 -16.93
CA PHE A 130 16.43 -5.62 -16.05
C PHE A 130 17.10 -6.97 -15.70
N ASP A 131 18.12 -7.33 -16.47
CA ASP A 131 18.78 -8.63 -16.44
C ASP A 131 19.94 -8.74 -15.45
N ASP A 132 20.41 -7.61 -14.88
CA ASP A 132 21.44 -7.58 -13.85
C ASP A 132 20.84 -7.67 -12.45
N VAL A 133 20.37 -8.86 -12.07
CA VAL A 133 19.72 -9.08 -10.77
C VAL A 133 20.76 -9.07 -9.63
N VAL A 134 20.67 -8.07 -8.74
CA VAL A 134 21.53 -7.92 -7.56
C VAL A 134 20.87 -8.54 -6.33
N THR A 135 19.56 -8.32 -6.15
CA THR A 135 18.76 -8.89 -5.06
C THR A 135 17.46 -9.44 -5.63
N ASN A 136 17.03 -10.63 -5.18
CA ASN A 136 15.72 -11.20 -5.53
C ASN A 136 15.19 -12.12 -4.41
N VAL A 137 14.91 -11.53 -3.24
CA VAL A 137 14.38 -12.27 -2.09
C VAL A 137 12.99 -12.80 -2.43
N GLY A 138 12.84 -14.12 -2.41
CA GLY A 138 11.60 -14.82 -2.76
C GLY A 138 11.47 -15.19 -4.24
N ASN A 139 12.39 -14.73 -5.11
CA ASN A 139 12.41 -15.08 -6.55
C ASN A 139 11.12 -14.74 -7.31
N TYR A 140 10.51 -13.59 -6.99
CA TYR A 140 9.26 -13.13 -7.61
C TYR A 140 9.48 -12.12 -8.74
N TYR A 141 10.72 -11.67 -8.94
CA TYR A 141 11.13 -10.95 -10.13
C TYR A 141 11.72 -11.91 -11.16
N GLU A 142 11.20 -11.86 -12.39
CA GLU A 142 11.63 -12.70 -13.50
C GLU A 142 12.42 -11.86 -14.53
N PRO A 143 13.77 -11.97 -14.58
CA PRO A 143 14.61 -11.12 -15.43
C PRO A 143 14.40 -11.37 -16.92
N THR A 144 13.96 -12.57 -17.32
CA THR A 144 13.68 -12.89 -18.72
C THR A 144 12.46 -12.13 -19.26
N THR A 145 11.52 -11.77 -18.38
CA THR A 145 10.29 -11.06 -18.75
C THR A 145 10.27 -9.60 -18.31
N GLY A 146 11.14 -9.21 -17.36
CA GLY A 146 11.15 -7.89 -16.74
C GLY A 146 10.02 -7.66 -15.72
N LYS A 147 9.32 -8.72 -15.30
CA LYS A 147 8.09 -8.62 -14.50
C LYS A 147 8.30 -9.08 -13.06
N PHE A 148 7.68 -8.36 -12.13
CA PHE A 148 7.48 -8.82 -10.77
C PHE A 148 6.07 -9.38 -10.60
N THR A 149 5.93 -10.57 -10.02
CA THR A 149 4.64 -11.19 -9.74
C THR A 149 4.38 -11.17 -8.25
N CYS A 150 3.34 -10.44 -7.81
CA CYS A 150 2.96 -10.39 -6.41
C CYS A 150 2.63 -11.79 -5.87
N PRO A 151 3.40 -12.32 -4.90
CA PRO A 151 3.13 -13.63 -4.33
C PRO A 151 1.97 -13.63 -3.34
N LEU A 152 1.70 -12.48 -2.73
CA LEU A 152 0.70 -12.30 -1.70
C LEU A 152 -0.05 -10.98 -1.90
N PRO A 153 -1.33 -10.92 -1.50
CA PRO A 153 -2.05 -9.66 -1.47
C PRO A 153 -1.39 -8.69 -0.50
N GLY A 154 -1.27 -7.43 -0.90
CA GLY A 154 -0.59 -6.43 -0.09
C GLY A 154 -0.18 -5.21 -0.89
N ILE A 155 0.55 -4.33 -0.22
CA ILE A 155 1.06 -3.10 -0.82
C ILE A 155 2.57 -3.25 -1.05
N TYR A 156 2.98 -3.02 -2.29
CA TYR A 156 4.35 -3.12 -2.74
C TYR A 156 4.86 -1.73 -3.13
N PHE A 157 6.13 -1.46 -2.81
CA PHE A 157 6.81 -0.24 -3.17
C PHE A 157 7.78 -0.53 -4.31
N PHE A 158 7.72 0.30 -5.36
CA PHE A 158 8.61 0.21 -6.50
C PHE A 158 9.22 1.57 -6.76
N THR A 159 10.50 1.58 -7.09
CA THR A 159 11.20 2.76 -7.57
C THR A 159 12.04 2.35 -8.77
N TYR A 160 12.13 3.21 -9.77
CA TYR A 160 12.95 2.98 -10.95
C TYR A 160 13.72 4.24 -11.32
N HIS A 161 14.93 4.01 -11.83
CA HIS A 161 15.82 5.02 -12.37
C HIS A 161 16.19 4.55 -13.78
N VAL A 162 15.74 5.26 -14.81
CA VAL A 162 16.01 4.90 -16.20
C VAL A 162 16.80 6.03 -16.86
N LEU A 163 18.01 5.70 -17.28
CA LEU A 163 18.82 6.56 -18.13
C LEU A 163 18.42 6.34 -19.60
N MET A 164 17.96 7.40 -20.24
CA MET A 164 17.50 7.40 -21.62
C MET A 164 18.50 8.13 -22.50
N ARG A 165 18.79 7.54 -23.67
CA ARG A 165 19.63 8.16 -24.70
C ARG A 165 18.75 8.88 -25.72
N GLY A 166 18.62 10.19 -25.56
CA GLY A 166 17.91 11.07 -26.48
C GLY A 166 18.54 11.12 -27.87
N GLY A 167 17.68 11.02 -28.88
CA GLY A 167 17.96 11.33 -30.27
C GLY A 167 16.80 12.10 -30.89
N ASP A 168 17.09 12.86 -31.96
CA ASP A 168 16.12 13.33 -32.96
C ASP A 168 14.89 14.15 -32.48
N GLY A 169 14.91 14.62 -31.22
CA GLY A 169 13.88 15.52 -30.68
C GLY A 169 12.61 14.82 -30.21
N THR A 170 12.56 13.48 -30.19
CA THR A 170 11.45 12.73 -29.62
C THR A 170 11.58 12.62 -28.10
N SER A 171 10.51 12.98 -27.37
CA SER A 171 10.42 12.72 -25.93
C SER A 171 10.30 11.22 -25.68
N MET A 172 11.19 10.65 -24.89
CA MET A 172 11.04 9.30 -24.36
C MET A 172 10.49 9.37 -22.94
N TRP A 173 9.74 8.35 -22.53
CA TRP A 173 9.33 8.17 -21.15
C TRP A 173 9.28 6.68 -20.78
N ALA A 174 9.30 6.41 -19.48
CA ALA A 174 9.19 5.07 -18.93
C ALA A 174 8.02 5.05 -17.97
N ASP A 175 7.14 4.07 -18.12
CA ASP A 175 5.98 3.90 -17.25
C ASP A 175 6.12 2.59 -16.48
N LEU A 176 5.83 2.66 -15.18
CA LEU A 176 5.67 1.48 -14.36
C LEU A 176 4.19 1.04 -14.39
N LYS A 177 3.98 -0.22 -14.78
CA LYS A 177 2.64 -0.76 -15.10
C LYS A 177 2.24 -1.91 -14.19
N LYS A 178 0.98 -1.91 -13.74
CA LYS A 178 0.28 -3.06 -13.13
C LYS A 178 -0.64 -3.67 -14.17
N ASN A 179 -0.40 -4.92 -14.56
CA ASN A 179 -1.28 -5.66 -15.50
C ASN A 179 -1.61 -4.90 -16.81
N GLY A 180 -0.64 -4.12 -17.33
CA GLY A 180 -0.80 -3.33 -18.56
C GLY A 180 -1.36 -1.92 -18.35
N GLN A 181 -1.89 -1.61 -17.16
CA GLN A 181 -2.33 -0.26 -16.79
C GLN A 181 -1.18 0.50 -16.14
N VAL A 182 -1.05 1.80 -16.46
CA VAL A 182 -0.09 2.69 -15.78
C VAL A 182 -0.51 2.81 -14.31
N GLY A 183 0.43 2.69 -13.38
CA GLY A 183 0.10 2.68 -11.95
C GLY A 183 -0.54 4.01 -11.49
N ASP A 184 -1.76 3.95 -10.94
CA ASP A 184 -2.53 5.13 -10.50
C ASP A 184 -1.89 5.91 -9.33
N LEU A 185 -0.89 5.32 -8.65
CA LEU A 185 -0.17 5.91 -7.51
C LEU A 185 1.34 6.04 -7.79
N CYS A 186 1.67 6.51 -8.99
CA CYS A 186 3.04 6.86 -9.38
C CYS A 186 3.22 8.38 -9.37
N VAL A 187 4.34 8.85 -8.79
CA VAL A 187 4.81 10.25 -8.84
C VAL A 187 6.10 10.37 -9.62
#